data_AF-A0A7X6PV03-F1
#
_entry.id   AF-A0A7X6PV03-F1
#
_cell.length_a   1.000
_cell.length_b   1.000
_cell.length_c   1.000
_cell.angle_alpha   90.00
_cell.angle_beta   90.00
_cell.angle_gamma   90.00
#
_symmetry.space_group_name_H-M   'P 1'
#
loop_
_entity.id
_entity.type
_entity.pdbx_description
1 polymer ?
#
loop_
_entity_poly.entity_id
_entity_poly.type
_entity_poly.pdbx_seq_one_letter_code
_entity_poly.pdbx_strand_id
1 'polypeptide(L)'
;MKITNSEIIKNGEQELMDAITADLDWSAIEKIIMKEHNLGIEEDIEYRSGDIIAVNNQIAYKLSFEVKVNLSVLLDRNGDYLSVSIDNKKEGTDEEMEEAALSENNTDTDNATPDPADDLGKKVDSILDNIKRQHEISG
;
A
#
# COMPACT_ATOMS: atom_id res chain seq x y z
N MET A 1 -7.83 -24.93 45.29
CA MET A 1 -9.27 -25.02 44.97
C MET A 1 -9.47 -24.46 43.57
N LYS A 2 -10.29 -25.11 42.72
CA LYS A 2 -10.71 -24.58 41.41
C LYS A 2 -12.15 -24.08 41.54
N ILE A 3 -12.43 -22.87 41.04
CA ILE A 3 -13.76 -22.23 41.13
C ILE A 3 -14.50 -22.29 39.78
N THR A 4 -13.78 -22.48 38.68
CA THR A 4 -14.34 -22.64 37.33
C THR A 4 -13.56 -23.68 36.54
N ASN A 5 -14.14 -24.13 35.42
CA ASN A 5 -13.44 -24.97 34.46
C ASN A 5 -12.42 -24.11 33.67
N SER A 6 -11.16 -24.57 33.62
CA SER A 6 -10.10 -23.91 32.87
C SER A 6 -10.39 -23.81 31.37
N GLU A 7 -11.21 -24.70 30.83
CA GLU A 7 -11.61 -24.69 29.42
C GLU A 7 -12.47 -23.46 29.09
N ILE A 8 -13.32 -23.01 30.02
CA ILE A 8 -14.12 -21.78 29.84
C ILE A 8 -13.22 -20.56 29.71
N ILE A 9 -12.14 -20.51 30.50
CA ILE A 9 -11.17 -19.40 30.45
C ILE A 9 -10.44 -19.42 29.11
N LYS A 10 -9.91 -20.57 28.69
CA LYS A 10 -9.17 -20.71 27.42
C LYS A 10 -10.03 -20.38 26.21
N ASN A 11 -11.29 -20.80 26.21
CA ASN A 11 -12.22 -20.47 25.14
C ASN A 11 -12.49 -18.96 25.10
N GLY A 12 -12.68 -18.31 26.25
CA GLY A 12 -12.83 -16.86 26.31
C GLY A 12 -11.57 -16.10 25.87
N GLU A 13 -10.38 -16.60 26.18
CA GLU A 13 -9.11 -16.05 25.68
C GLU A 13 -9.04 -16.15 24.15
N GLN A 14 -9.44 -17.28 23.57
CA GLN A 14 -9.48 -17.47 22.13
C GLN A 14 -10.51 -16.55 21.45
N GLU A 15 -11.73 -16.48 21.97
CA GLU A 15 -12.78 -15.58 21.47
C GLU A 15 -12.33 -14.11 21.49
N LEU A 16 -11.60 -13.71 22.53
CA LEU A 16 -11.01 -12.37 22.61
C LEU A 16 -9.96 -12.14 21.51
N MET A 17 -9.08 -13.10 21.27
CA MET A 17 -8.07 -12.99 20.20
C MET A 17 -8.72 -12.95 18.81
N ASP A 18 -9.76 -13.75 18.59
CA ASP A 18 -10.52 -13.75 17.33
C ASP A 18 -11.18 -12.38 17.09
N ALA A 19 -11.77 -11.78 18.14
CA ALA A 19 -12.34 -10.44 18.06
C ALA A 19 -11.28 -9.36 17.75
N ILE A 20 -10.10 -9.43 18.39
CA ILE A 20 -9.00 -8.48 18.15
C ILE A 20 -8.48 -8.60 16.70
N THR A 21 -8.27 -9.83 16.23
CA THR A 21 -7.74 -10.06 14.87
C THR A 21 -8.75 -9.72 13.76
N ALA A 22 -10.05 -9.85 14.04
CA ALA A 22 -11.11 -9.43 13.11
C ALA A 22 -11.22 -7.90 12.96
N ASP A 23 -10.90 -7.14 14.00
CA ASP A 23 -10.94 -5.66 14.00
C ASP A 23 -9.58 -5.02 13.65
N LEU A 24 -8.54 -5.83 13.45
CA LEU A 24 -7.19 -5.36 13.21
C LEU A 24 -7.09 -4.58 11.88
N ASP A 25 -6.46 -3.41 11.91
CA ASP A 25 -6.10 -2.67 10.69
C ASP A 25 -4.87 -3.31 10.03
N TRP A 26 -5.11 -4.23 9.10
CA TRP A 26 -4.06 -4.94 8.35
C TRP A 26 -3.15 -4.00 7.56
N SER A 27 -3.69 -2.92 6.99
CA SER A 27 -2.89 -1.91 6.30
C SER A 27 -1.96 -1.15 7.24
N ALA A 28 -2.34 -0.97 8.50
CA ALA A 28 -1.43 -0.43 9.51
C ALA A 28 -0.32 -1.43 9.87
N ILE A 29 -0.62 -2.72 9.95
CA ILE A 29 0.38 -3.78 10.19
C ILE A 29 1.40 -3.86 9.04
N GLU A 30 0.95 -3.86 7.79
CA GLU A 30 1.82 -3.80 6.60
C GLU A 30 2.79 -2.62 6.67
N LYS A 31 2.27 -1.43 7.00
CA LYS A 31 3.10 -0.22 7.13
C LYS A 31 4.14 -0.34 8.24
N ILE A 32 3.80 -0.95 9.38
CA ILE A 32 4.74 -1.19 10.47
C ILE A 32 5.86 -2.13 10.01
N ILE A 33 5.50 -3.23 9.35
CA ILE A 33 6.47 -4.22 8.83
C ILE A 33 7.38 -3.58 7.78
N MET A 34 6.82 -2.82 6.84
CA MET A 34 7.59 -2.11 5.81
C MET A 34 8.55 -1.09 6.43
N LYS A 35 8.12 -0.37 7.46
CA LYS A 35 8.94 0.63 8.14
C LYS A 35 10.09 0.01 8.94
N GLU A 36 9.81 -1.03 9.73
CA GLU A 36 10.81 -1.61 10.64
C GLU A 36 11.78 -2.56 9.93
N HIS A 37 11.35 -3.17 8.81
CA HIS A 37 12.14 -4.20 8.13
C HIS A 37 12.48 -3.89 6.67
N ASN A 38 12.01 -2.76 6.10
CA ASN A 38 12.21 -2.40 4.68
C ASN A 38 11.71 -3.48 3.70
N LEU A 39 10.74 -4.30 4.12
CA LEU A 39 10.13 -5.34 3.31
C LEU A 39 8.80 -4.82 2.75
N GLY A 40 8.67 -4.76 1.43
CA GLY A 40 7.42 -4.33 0.78
C GLY A 40 6.36 -5.43 0.72
N ILE A 41 5.97 -6.01 1.86
CA ILE A 41 4.97 -7.08 1.85
C ILE A 41 3.58 -6.47 1.74
N GLU A 42 2.83 -6.87 0.71
CA GLU A 42 1.43 -6.45 0.55
C GLU A 42 0.43 -7.60 0.78
N GLU A 43 0.76 -8.88 0.54
CA GLU A 43 -0.28 -9.92 0.45
C GLU A 43 -0.02 -11.22 1.24
N ASP A 44 1.13 -11.37 1.91
CA ASP A 44 1.58 -12.65 2.50
C ASP A 44 1.75 -12.60 4.04
N ILE A 45 0.86 -11.90 4.75
CA ILE A 45 0.86 -11.84 6.22
C ILE A 45 -0.19 -12.78 6.79
N GLU A 46 0.25 -13.79 7.55
CA GLU A 46 -0.62 -14.77 8.20
C GLU A 46 -0.57 -14.62 9.73
N TYR A 47 -1.71 -14.47 10.39
CA TYR A 47 -1.77 -14.56 11.85
C TYR A 47 -1.47 -16.00 12.31
N ARG A 48 -0.66 -16.13 13.36
CA ARG A 48 -0.28 -17.43 13.94
C ARG A 48 -0.80 -17.65 15.35
N SER A 49 -0.64 -16.66 16.22
CA SER A 49 -1.02 -16.80 17.62
C SER A 49 -1.09 -15.46 18.34
N GLY A 50 -1.83 -15.46 19.45
CA GLY A 50 -2.03 -14.32 20.33
C GLY A 50 -1.83 -14.75 21.78
N ASP A 51 -1.27 -13.86 22.59
CA ASP A 51 -1.02 -14.11 24.00
C ASP A 51 -1.37 -12.88 24.85
N ILE A 52 -1.81 -13.12 26.09
CA ILE A 52 -2.14 -12.08 27.06
C ILE A 52 -0.99 -11.98 28.05
N ILE A 53 -0.25 -10.87 27.99
CA ILE A 53 0.95 -10.66 28.80
C ILE A 53 0.81 -9.43 29.69
N ALA A 54 1.47 -9.43 30.84
CA ALA A 54 1.55 -8.25 31.70
C ALA A 54 2.79 -7.42 31.36
N VAL A 55 2.61 -6.20 30.88
CA VAL A 55 3.69 -5.23 30.59
C VAL A 55 3.45 -3.98 31.43
N ASN A 56 4.45 -3.57 32.22
CA ASN A 56 4.37 -2.37 33.05
C ASN A 56 3.12 -2.31 33.95
N ASN A 57 2.77 -3.45 34.56
CA ASN A 57 1.59 -3.58 35.43
C ASN A 57 0.25 -3.34 34.72
N GLN A 58 0.23 -3.47 33.38
CA GLN A 58 -0.96 -3.42 32.53
C GLN A 58 -1.06 -4.68 31.68
N ILE A 59 -2.28 -5.06 31.31
CA ILE A 59 -2.52 -6.16 30.37
C ILE A 59 -2.22 -5.68 28.95
N ALA A 60 -1.46 -6.46 28.20
CA ALA A 60 -1.15 -6.24 26.80
C ALA A 60 -1.40 -7.51 25.98
N TYR A 61 -1.65 -7.34 24.70
CA TYR A 61 -1.91 -8.42 23.75
C TYR A 61 -0.74 -8.54 22.79
N LYS A 62 -0.06 -9.67 22.82
CA LYS A 62 1.03 -9.97 21.91
C LYS A 62 0.48 -10.80 20.75
N LEU A 63 0.49 -10.23 19.56
CA LEU A 63 0.10 -10.92 18.32
C LEU A 63 1.36 -11.35 17.57
N SER A 64 1.33 -12.56 17.02
CA SER A 64 2.41 -13.13 16.22
C SER A 64 1.91 -13.37 14.81
N PHE A 65 2.66 -12.85 13.84
CA PHE A 65 2.39 -13.00 12.42
C PHE A 65 3.57 -13.70 11.75
N GLU A 66 3.27 -14.50 10.73
CA GLU A 66 4.25 -15.03 9.80
C GLU A 66 4.12 -14.28 8.48
N VAL A 67 5.27 -13.98 7.89
CA VAL A 67 5.31 -13.22 6.64
C VAL A 67 6.17 -13.96 5.63
N LYS A 68 5.63 -14.20 4.43
CA LYS A 68 6.38 -14.78 3.32
C LYS A 68 6.86 -13.67 2.39
N VAL A 69 8.08 -13.83 1.89
CA VAL A 69 8.72 -12.89 0.96
C VAL A 69 9.41 -13.67 -0.16
N ASN A 70 9.25 -13.20 -1.38
CA ASN A 70 9.98 -13.72 -2.52
C ASN A 70 11.29 -12.93 -2.68
N LEU A 71 12.42 -13.60 -2.48
CA LEU A 71 13.75 -12.99 -2.54
C LEU A 71 14.47 -13.43 -3.83
N SER A 72 14.95 -12.45 -4.58
CA SER A 72 15.77 -12.64 -5.77
C SER A 72 17.19 -12.18 -5.49
N VAL A 73 18.18 -13.08 -5.66
CA VAL A 73 19.61 -12.79 -5.46
C VAL A 73 20.35 -12.89 -6.78
N LEU A 74 21.11 -11.84 -7.11
CA LEU A 74 21.92 -11.76 -8.31
C LEU A 74 23.40 -11.88 -7.96
N LEU A 75 24.09 -12.78 -8.66
CA LEU A 75 25.54 -12.96 -8.62
C LEU A 75 26.11 -13.07 -10.04
N ASP A 76 27.40 -12.77 -10.18
CA ASP A 76 28.10 -12.88 -11.44
C ASP A 76 28.65 -14.31 -11.69
N ARG A 77 29.36 -14.50 -12.81
CA ARG A 77 29.95 -15.79 -13.18
C ARG A 77 31.17 -16.20 -12.34
N ASN A 78 31.79 -15.24 -11.65
CA ASN A 78 32.90 -15.50 -10.73
C ASN A 78 32.39 -15.88 -9.33
N GLY A 79 31.09 -15.68 -9.07
CA GLY A 79 30.45 -15.91 -7.78
C GLY A 79 30.34 -14.66 -6.92
N ASP A 80 30.63 -13.47 -7.47
CA ASP A 80 30.54 -12.21 -6.74
C ASP A 80 29.08 -11.75 -6.60
N TYR A 81 28.71 -11.29 -5.41
CA TYR A 81 27.38 -10.73 -5.14
C TYR A 81 27.18 -9.41 -5.90
N LEU A 82 26.04 -9.30 -6.58
CA LEU A 82 25.66 -8.09 -7.32
C LEU A 82 24.50 -7.36 -6.63
N SER A 83 23.41 -8.04 -6.32
CA SER A 83 22.22 -7.42 -5.71
C SER A 83 21.26 -8.41 -5.08
N VAL A 84 20.35 -7.89 -4.24
CA VAL A 84 19.19 -8.60 -3.71
C VAL A 84 17.95 -7.73 -3.91
N SER A 85 16.84 -8.34 -4.32
CA SER A 85 15.53 -7.69 -4.44
C SER A 85 14.44 -8.55 -3.84
N ILE A 86 13.35 -7.92 -3.43
CA ILE A 86 12.14 -8.58 -2.95
C ILE A 86 11.06 -8.32 -3.98
N ASP A 87 10.45 -9.38 -4.49
CA ASP A 87 9.45 -9.30 -5.54
C ASP A 87 8.06 -9.14 -4.91
N ASN A 88 7.48 -7.95 -5.04
CA ASN A 88 6.15 -7.61 -4.55
C ASN A 88 5.22 -7.48 -5.76
N LYS A 89 4.80 -8.61 -6.34
CA LYS A 89 3.88 -8.59 -7.46
C LYS A 89 2.48 -8.95 -6.96
N LYS A 90 1.54 -8.01 -7.04
CA LYS A 90 0.10 -8.28 -6.86
C LYS A 90 -0.30 -9.32 -7.89
N GLU A 91 -0.86 -10.44 -7.45
CA GLU A 91 -1.55 -11.34 -8.37
C GLU A 91 -2.84 -10.64 -8.81
N GLY A 92 -2.78 -9.94 -9.94
CA GLY A 92 -3.94 -9.33 -10.56
C GLY A 92 -4.92 -10.41 -10.99
N THR A 93 -6.15 -10.35 -10.49
CA THR A 93 -7.31 -10.90 -11.18
C THR A 93 -7.48 -10.13 -12.48
N ASP A 94 -7.10 -10.77 -13.59
CA ASP A 94 -7.40 -10.32 -14.94
C ASP A 94 -8.93 -10.36 -15.16
N GLU A 95 -9.57 -9.19 -15.20
CA GLU A 95 -10.83 -9.02 -15.94
C GLU A 95 -10.50 -8.42 -17.31
N GLU A 96 -10.59 -9.30 -18.31
CA GLU A 96 -10.51 -9.01 -19.73
C GLU A 96 -11.56 -7.95 -20.15
N MET A 97 -11.13 -6.87 -20.80
CA MET A 97 -11.95 -6.22 -21.82
C MET A 97 -11.14 -6.03 -23.10
N GLU A 98 -11.42 -6.95 -24.01
CA GLU A 98 -11.15 -6.96 -25.43
C GLU A 98 -11.95 -5.83 -26.10
N GLU A 99 -11.30 -4.93 -26.84
CA GLU A 99 -11.98 -4.22 -27.93
C GLU A 99 -11.06 -4.11 -29.15
N ALA A 100 -11.37 -4.94 -30.14
CA ALA A 100 -10.74 -4.99 -31.44
C ALA A 100 -11.35 -3.93 -32.39
N ALA A 101 -10.47 -3.11 -32.95
CA ALA A 101 -10.37 -2.70 -34.36
C ALA A 101 -11.63 -2.24 -35.14
N LEU A 102 -11.58 -1.04 -35.74
CA LEU A 102 -11.22 -0.82 -37.17
C LEU A 102 -11.49 0.64 -37.61
N SER A 103 -10.69 1.06 -38.58
CA SER A 103 -10.67 2.36 -39.24
C SER A 103 -11.86 2.61 -40.19
N GLU A 104 -12.29 3.87 -40.32
CA GLU A 104 -12.81 4.39 -41.59
C GLU A 104 -12.22 5.79 -41.89
N ASN A 105 -11.48 5.86 -42.99
CA ASN A 105 -11.12 7.08 -43.70
C ASN A 105 -12.35 7.64 -44.41
N ASN A 106 -12.60 8.95 -44.30
CA ASN A 106 -13.27 9.74 -45.35
C ASN A 106 -12.67 11.16 -45.40
N THR A 107 -12.26 11.53 -46.61
CA THR A 107 -11.65 12.80 -47.02
C THR A 107 -12.70 13.86 -47.41
N ASP A 108 -12.36 15.14 -47.14
CA ASP A 108 -12.77 16.39 -47.82
C ASP A 108 -14.26 16.83 -47.72
N THR A 109 -14.68 18.07 -47.42
CA THR A 109 -14.14 19.42 -47.72
C THR A 109 -14.87 20.50 -46.90
N ASP A 110 -14.14 21.57 -46.57
CA ASP A 110 -14.52 22.99 -46.39
C ASP A 110 -15.84 23.43 -45.71
N ASN A 111 -15.73 24.02 -44.52
CA ASN A 111 -16.31 25.35 -44.27
C ASN A 111 -15.64 26.09 -43.08
N ALA A 112 -15.52 27.42 -43.20
CA ALA A 112 -14.54 28.26 -42.52
C ALA A 112 -14.92 28.77 -41.09
N THR A 113 -13.90 28.79 -40.20
CA THR A 113 -13.60 29.70 -39.05
C THR A 113 -14.53 29.79 -37.82
N PRO A 114 -14.02 30.15 -36.60
CA PRO A 114 -12.64 30.35 -36.14
C PRO A 114 -12.22 29.55 -34.87
N ASP A 115 -10.90 29.50 -34.72
CA ASP A 115 -10.02 28.86 -33.72
C ASP A 115 -10.23 29.29 -32.25
N PRO A 116 -10.34 28.36 -31.27
CA PRO A 116 -10.34 28.66 -29.84
C PRO A 116 -8.97 28.34 -29.20
N ALA A 117 -7.88 28.88 -29.74
CA ALA A 117 -6.53 28.75 -29.17
C ALA A 117 -6.00 30.09 -28.65
N ASP A 118 -6.71 30.77 -27.74
CA ASP A 118 -6.18 32.01 -27.14
C ASP A 118 -6.67 32.35 -25.70
N ASP A 119 -7.11 31.35 -24.92
CA ASP A 119 -7.56 31.56 -23.53
C ASP A 119 -6.77 30.79 -22.45
N LEU A 120 -5.62 30.20 -22.81
CA LEU A 120 -4.70 29.58 -21.84
C LEU A 120 -3.51 30.48 -21.45
N GLY A 121 -3.12 31.44 -22.30
CA GLY A 121 -1.96 32.30 -22.06
C GLY A 121 -2.15 33.34 -20.96
N LYS A 122 -3.36 33.91 -20.81
CA LYS A 122 -3.62 35.02 -19.87
C LYS A 122 -3.79 34.57 -18.40
N LYS A 123 -3.99 33.26 -18.17
CA LYS A 123 -4.20 32.71 -16.82
C LYS A 123 -2.87 32.37 -16.13
N VAL A 124 -1.81 32.10 -16.90
CA VAL A 124 -0.49 31.76 -16.37
C VAL A 124 0.27 33.01 -15.88
N ASP A 125 0.15 34.12 -16.61
CA ASP A 125 0.82 35.39 -16.25
C ASP A 125 0.29 35.97 -14.92
N SER A 126 -1.01 35.84 -14.65
CA SER A 126 -1.63 36.30 -13.40
C SER A 126 -1.19 35.50 -12.16
N ILE A 127 -0.86 34.21 -12.33
CA ILE A 127 -0.40 33.34 -11.23
C ILE A 127 1.08 33.62 -10.91
N LEU A 128 1.91 33.86 -11.92
CA LEU A 128 3.34 34.15 -11.74
C LEU A 128 3.59 35.50 -11.04
N ASP A 129 2.77 36.52 -11.31
CA ASP A 129 2.86 37.82 -10.62
C ASP A 129 2.48 37.73 -9.13
N ASN A 130 1.58 36.81 -8.77
CA ASN A 130 1.15 36.64 -7.38
C ASN A 130 2.20 35.90 -6.54
N ILE A 131 2.98 35.00 -7.14
CA ILE A 131 4.07 34.26 -6.47
C ILE A 131 5.28 35.18 -6.21
N LYS A 132 5.61 36.09 -7.13
CA LYS A 132 6.73 37.04 -6.94
C LYS A 132 6.49 38.04 -5.80
N ARG A 133 5.24 38.48 -5.59
CA ARG A 133 4.90 39.40 -4.47
C ARG A 133 5.02 38.77 -3.08
N GLN A 134 4.89 37.46 -2.95
CA GLN A 134 4.92 36.78 -1.64
C GLN A 134 6.35 36.54 -1.12
N HIS A 135 7.39 36.73 -1.94
CA HIS A 135 8.78 36.51 -1.56
C HIS A 135 9.56 37.79 -1.18
N GLU A 136 8.96 38.98 -1.30
CA GLU A 136 9.61 40.26 -0.93
C GLU A 136 9.18 40.81 0.45
N ILE A 137 8.41 40.06 1.26
CA ILE A 137 7.92 40.52 2.58
C ILE A 137 8.56 39.74 3.75
N SER A 138 9.60 38.93 3.52
CA SER A 138 10.34 38.28 4.61
C SER A 138 11.87 38.30 4.42
N GLY A 139 12.39 39.41 3.88
CA GLY A 139 13.81 39.78 3.90
C GLY A 139 14.01 41.08 4.66
#